data_AF-A0A2E1TLU8-F1
#
_entry.id   AF-A0A2E1TLU8-F1
#
_cell.length_a   1.000
_cell.length_b   1.000
_cell.length_c   1.000
_cell.angle_alpha   90.00
_cell.angle_beta   90.00
_cell.angle_gamma   90.00
#
_symmetry.space_group_name_H-M   'P 1'
#
loop_
_entity.id
_entity.type
_entity.pdbx_description
1 polymer ?
#
loop_
_entity_poly.entity_id
_entity_poly.type
_entity_poly.pdbx_seq_one_letter_code
_entity_poly.pdbx_strand_id
1 'polypeptide(L)'
;MAHFAELKQKQDPTGFTTDQHWVVERVVVVGNDVSTADGALGDNDMHVDGETWCINFFKGGTWKQTSYNNNFRKQYCGIGMVYDYSKDKFLTVQPYASWSLDSSDDWQAPITHPTITEEGEVVYYINWNETKYNADNTKGWEAIKSDDTSDTPTKYDWNGTAWVSE
;
A
#
# COMPACT_ATOMS: atom_id res chain seq x y z
N MET A 1 -12.80 12.17 14.52
CA MET A 1 -11.40 12.55 14.79
C MET A 1 -10.72 12.76 13.45
N ALA A 2 -9.96 13.82 13.31
CA ALA A 2 -9.19 14.12 12.10
C ALA A 2 -7.83 13.42 12.18
N HIS A 3 -7.37 12.85 11.09
CA HIS A 3 -6.12 12.07 11.06
C HIS A 3 -5.11 12.78 10.18
N PHE A 4 -3.88 12.94 10.66
CA PHE A 4 -2.82 13.63 9.93
C PHE A 4 -1.56 12.77 9.87
N ALA A 5 -0.96 12.74 8.69
CA ALA A 5 0.29 12.08 8.42
C ALA A 5 1.43 13.10 8.41
N GLU A 6 2.49 12.84 9.16
CA GLU A 6 3.75 13.56 8.97
C GLU A 6 4.53 12.88 7.84
N LEU A 7 4.98 13.67 6.88
CA LEU A 7 5.74 13.23 5.71
C LEU A 7 7.19 13.65 5.84
N LYS A 8 8.08 12.78 5.34
CA LYS A 8 9.51 13.06 5.24
C LYS A 8 10.03 12.59 3.89
N GLN A 9 10.89 13.39 3.28
CA GLN A 9 11.63 12.92 2.10
C GLN A 9 12.60 11.82 2.51
N LYS A 10 12.45 10.66 1.89
CA LYS A 10 13.32 9.51 2.06
C LYS A 10 13.57 8.90 0.69
N GLN A 11 14.72 8.23 0.55
CA GLN A 11 14.88 7.27 -0.54
C GLN A 11 13.75 6.24 -0.46
N ASP A 12 13.30 5.76 -1.61
CA ASP A 12 12.32 4.69 -1.76
C ASP A 12 12.46 3.63 -0.65
N PRO A 13 11.46 3.53 0.24
CA PRO A 13 11.55 2.69 1.42
C PRO A 13 11.58 1.20 1.08
N THR A 14 11.20 0.82 -0.15
CA THR A 14 11.30 -0.56 -0.64
C THR A 14 12.71 -0.95 -1.04
N GLY A 15 13.55 0.04 -1.34
CA GLY A 15 14.88 -0.17 -1.92
C GLY A 15 14.87 -0.60 -3.40
N PHE A 16 13.72 -0.61 -4.07
CA PHE A 16 13.63 -0.96 -5.49
C PHE A 16 14.23 0.12 -6.39
N THR A 17 14.14 1.38 -5.97
CA THR A 17 14.74 2.52 -6.68
C THR A 17 15.64 3.36 -5.75
N THR A 18 16.33 4.33 -6.35
CA THR A 18 17.05 5.37 -5.58
C THR A 18 16.28 6.70 -5.53
N ASP A 19 15.03 6.69 -5.96
CA ASP A 19 14.19 7.88 -6.04
C ASP A 19 13.84 8.38 -4.64
N GLN A 20 13.59 9.68 -4.54
CA GLN A 20 13.15 10.31 -3.29
C GLN A 20 11.62 10.42 -3.29
N HIS A 21 11.00 9.94 -2.22
CA HIS A 21 9.56 9.97 -2.02
C HIS A 21 9.19 10.72 -0.73
N TRP A 22 7.99 11.28 -0.70
CA TRP A 22 7.38 11.77 0.53
C TRP A 22 6.75 10.61 1.27
N VAL A 23 7.47 10.07 2.25
CA VAL A 23 7.08 8.88 2.98
C VAL A 23 6.44 9.25 4.30
N VAL A 24 5.36 8.56 4.67
CA VAL A 24 4.70 8.71 5.97
C VAL A 24 5.63 8.25 7.09
N GLU A 25 6.00 9.18 7.97
CA GLU A 25 6.80 8.94 9.17
C GLU A 25 5.94 8.45 10.33
N ARG A 26 4.78 9.09 10.52
CA ARG A 26 3.80 8.75 11.55
C ARG A 26 2.42 9.27 11.19
N VAL A 27 1.41 8.69 11.82
CA VAL A 27 0.02 9.18 11.76
C VAL A 27 -0.41 9.58 13.16
N VAL A 28 -1.03 10.74 13.28
CA VAL A 28 -1.57 11.26 14.53
C VAL A 28 -3.08 11.47 14.40
N VAL A 29 -3.76 11.38 15.54
CA VAL A 29 -5.19 11.62 15.65
C VAL A 29 -5.40 12.92 16.39
N VAL A 30 -6.21 13.81 15.83
CA VAL A 30 -6.54 15.13 16.36
C VAL A 30 -8.04 15.21 16.61
N GLY A 31 -8.42 15.86 17.71
CA GLY A 31 -9.83 16.10 18.04
C GLY A 31 -10.54 16.86 16.91
N ASN A 32 -11.76 16.47 16.59
CA ASN A 32 -12.58 17.16 15.57
C ASN A 32 -12.94 18.59 16.00
N ASP A 33 -13.04 18.81 17.30
CA ASP A 33 -13.44 20.04 17.96
C ASP A 33 -12.32 21.09 18.04
N VAL A 34 -11.10 20.75 17.63
CA VAL A 34 -10.00 21.70 17.49
C VAL A 34 -10.43 22.81 16.53
N SER A 35 -10.51 24.04 17.05
CA SER A 35 -10.90 25.21 16.27
C SER A 35 -9.75 25.74 15.42
N THR A 36 -10.06 26.09 14.18
CA THR A 36 -9.16 26.78 13.25
C THR A 36 -9.80 28.06 12.71
N ALA A 37 -9.15 28.73 11.76
CA ALA A 37 -9.70 29.95 11.18
C ALA A 37 -11.00 29.69 10.40
N ASP A 38 -11.10 28.53 9.75
CA ASP A 38 -12.28 28.13 8.96
C ASP A 38 -13.28 27.23 9.70
N GLY A 39 -13.16 27.09 11.02
CA GLY A 39 -14.09 26.32 11.86
C GLY A 39 -13.42 25.13 12.54
N ALA A 40 -14.21 24.17 13.01
CA ALA A 40 -13.66 23.00 13.67
C ALA A 40 -13.00 22.06 12.63
N LEU A 41 -11.90 21.39 12.99
CA LEU A 41 -11.19 20.48 12.08
C LEU A 41 -12.09 19.38 11.52
N GLY A 42 -13.05 18.89 12.30
CA GLY A 42 -13.97 17.85 11.88
C GLY A 42 -14.92 18.23 10.74
N ASP A 43 -15.07 19.53 10.47
CA ASP A 43 -16.00 20.07 9.47
C ASP A 43 -15.28 20.55 8.20
N ASN A 44 -13.94 20.53 8.19
CA ASN A 44 -13.10 21.14 7.15
C ASN A 44 -12.01 20.20 6.64
N ASP A 45 -12.43 19.05 6.10
CA ASP A 45 -11.50 18.07 5.53
C ASP A 45 -10.61 18.68 4.44
N MET A 46 -9.34 18.27 4.42
CA MET A 46 -8.27 18.72 3.54
C MET A 46 -7.87 20.19 3.69
N HIS A 47 -8.45 20.92 4.65
CA HIS A 47 -8.13 22.33 4.82
C HIS A 47 -6.70 22.54 5.35
N VAL A 48 -6.01 23.56 4.82
CA VAL A 48 -4.62 23.89 5.17
C VAL A 48 -4.45 24.25 6.65
N ASP A 49 -5.52 24.70 7.29
CA ASP A 49 -5.57 24.99 8.71
C ASP A 49 -5.21 23.78 9.59
N GLY A 50 -5.68 22.58 9.22
CA GLY A 50 -5.34 21.35 9.94
C GLY A 50 -3.87 20.99 9.81
N GLU A 51 -3.33 21.13 8.61
CA GLU A 51 -1.89 20.95 8.35
C GLU A 51 -1.06 21.99 9.14
N THR A 52 -1.53 23.24 9.19
CA THR A 52 -0.93 24.34 9.95
C THR A 52 -1.01 24.10 11.46
N TRP A 53 -2.13 23.58 11.97
CA TRP A 53 -2.28 23.21 13.37
C TRP A 53 -1.26 22.16 13.77
N CYS A 54 -1.06 21.11 12.97
CA CYS A 54 -0.04 20.09 13.21
C CYS A 54 1.37 20.70 13.23
N ILE A 55 1.71 21.56 12.26
CA ILE A 55 3.00 22.26 12.22
C ILE A 55 3.23 23.05 13.52
N ASN A 56 2.23 23.81 13.97
CA ASN A 56 2.34 24.64 15.17
C ASN A 56 2.41 23.82 16.46
N PHE A 57 1.67 22.72 16.55
CA PHE A 57 1.63 21.85 17.71
C PHE A 57 2.94 21.06 17.85
N PHE A 58 3.37 20.39 16.77
CA PHE A 58 4.57 19.56 16.74
C PHE A 58 5.86 20.34 16.48
N LYS A 59 5.77 21.66 16.30
CA LYS A 59 6.90 22.59 16.09
C LYS A 59 7.68 22.30 14.80
N GLY A 60 6.97 21.95 13.74
CA GLY A 60 7.52 21.70 12.41
C GLY A 60 6.90 20.49 11.70
N GLY A 61 7.64 19.95 10.74
CA GLY A 61 7.23 18.82 9.91
C GLY A 61 6.45 19.22 8.67
N THR A 62 6.27 18.26 7.76
CA THR A 62 5.38 18.38 6.61
C THR A 62 4.17 17.51 6.88
N TRP A 63 2.96 18.06 6.84
CA TRP A 63 1.76 17.35 7.28
C TRP A 63 0.71 17.30 6.18
N LYS A 64 0.03 16.17 6.08
CA LYS A 64 -1.15 15.99 5.22
C LYS A 64 -2.23 15.24 5.98
N GLN A 65 -3.45 15.77 5.99
CA GLN A 65 -4.61 15.01 6.47
C GLN A 65 -4.79 13.73 5.66
N THR A 66 -5.13 12.63 6.32
CA THR A 66 -5.45 11.34 5.72
C THR A 66 -6.89 10.94 6.06
N SER A 67 -7.54 10.23 5.15
CA SER A 67 -8.97 9.93 5.25
C SER A 67 -9.19 8.57 5.91
N TYR A 68 -9.76 8.56 7.11
CA TYR A 68 -10.09 7.31 7.83
C TYR A 68 -11.11 6.45 7.08
N ASN A 69 -12.00 7.06 6.30
CA ASN A 69 -13.08 6.39 5.57
C ASN A 69 -12.92 6.46 4.05
N ASN A 70 -11.71 6.78 3.56
CA ASN A 70 -11.37 6.83 2.14
C ASN A 70 -12.19 7.85 1.30
N ASN A 71 -12.80 8.86 1.93
CA ASN A 71 -13.57 9.91 1.24
C ASN A 71 -12.68 10.87 0.42
N PHE A 72 -11.40 11.01 0.80
CA PHE A 72 -10.45 11.90 0.14
C PHE A 72 -9.03 11.34 0.18
N ARG A 73 -8.14 11.89 -0.67
CA ARG A 73 -6.73 11.45 -0.79
C ARG A 73 -6.56 9.94 -0.94
N LYS A 74 -7.56 9.32 -1.60
CA LYS A 74 -7.75 7.89 -1.85
C LYS A 74 -7.99 7.02 -0.62
N GLN A 75 -7.08 7.03 0.36
CA GLN A 75 -7.13 6.04 1.45
C GLN A 75 -6.51 6.53 2.76
N TYR A 76 -6.85 5.85 3.85
CA TYR A 76 -6.14 5.97 5.12
C TYR A 76 -4.70 5.51 4.96
N CYS A 77 -3.74 6.34 5.35
CA CYS A 77 -2.34 6.00 5.23
C CYS A 77 -1.77 5.34 6.50
N GLY A 78 -0.72 4.54 6.32
CA GLY A 78 0.12 4.01 7.37
C GLY A 78 1.58 4.42 7.19
N ILE A 79 2.40 4.15 8.21
CA ILE A 79 3.86 4.38 8.16
C ILE A 79 4.46 3.65 6.95
N GLY A 80 5.36 4.31 6.25
CA GLY A 80 6.04 3.77 5.06
C GLY A 80 5.30 3.99 3.74
N MET A 81 3.99 4.32 3.77
CA MET A 81 3.26 4.70 2.56
C MET A 81 3.82 5.98 1.94
N VAL A 82 3.61 6.13 0.63
CA VAL A 82 4.07 7.27 -0.14
C VAL A 82 2.92 8.23 -0.38
N TYR A 83 3.15 9.52 -0.23
CA TYR A 83 2.21 10.55 -0.64
C TYR A 83 2.65 11.14 -1.98
N ASP A 84 1.80 11.00 -3.00
CA ASP A 84 1.99 11.56 -4.34
C ASP A 84 1.34 12.95 -4.40
N TYR A 85 2.18 13.98 -4.41
CA TYR A 85 1.74 15.38 -4.49
C TYR A 85 1.07 15.73 -5.83
N SER A 86 1.42 15.06 -6.92
CA SER A 86 0.84 15.35 -8.23
C SER A 86 -0.61 14.85 -8.33
N LYS A 87 -0.92 13.77 -7.62
CA LYS A 87 -2.24 13.15 -7.58
C LYS A 87 -3.07 13.55 -6.34
N ASP A 88 -2.44 14.15 -5.34
CA ASP A 88 -2.99 14.39 -4.00
C ASP A 88 -3.55 13.09 -3.39
N LYS A 89 -2.72 12.04 -3.33
CA LYS A 89 -3.12 10.70 -2.85
C LYS A 89 -2.05 10.04 -2.01
N PHE A 90 -2.49 9.22 -1.06
CA PHE A 90 -1.64 8.23 -0.40
C PHE A 90 -1.64 6.91 -1.19
N LEU A 91 -0.46 6.39 -1.46
CA LEU A 91 -0.20 5.14 -2.16
C LEU A 91 0.35 4.11 -1.16
N THR A 92 -0.12 2.87 -1.28
CA THR A 92 0.44 1.76 -0.50
C THR A 92 1.89 1.52 -0.91
N VAL A 93 2.65 0.87 -0.02
CA VAL A 93 4.02 0.47 -0.34
C VAL A 93 4.00 -0.50 -1.52
N GLN A 94 4.89 -0.30 -2.49
CA GLN A 94 5.02 -1.20 -3.63
C GLN A 94 5.35 -2.62 -3.12
N PRO A 95 4.51 -3.65 -3.39
CA PRO A 95 4.74 -4.98 -2.85
C PRO A 95 6.00 -5.64 -3.40
N TYR A 96 6.24 -5.49 -4.70
CA TYR A 96 7.40 -6.04 -5.41
C TYR A 96 7.83 -5.10 -6.54
N ALA A 97 9.12 -5.12 -6.89
CA ALA A 97 9.69 -4.22 -7.91
C ALA A 97 9.02 -4.37 -9.29
N SER A 98 8.57 -5.58 -9.63
CA SER A 98 7.86 -5.86 -10.89
C SER A 98 6.41 -5.33 -10.93
N TRP A 99 5.82 -4.96 -9.81
CA TRP A 99 4.42 -4.50 -9.75
C TRP A 99 4.33 -3.05 -10.20
N SER A 100 3.23 -2.69 -10.86
CA SER A 100 2.99 -1.35 -11.37
C SER A 100 1.61 -0.84 -10.97
N LEU A 101 1.45 0.49 -10.88
CA LEU A 101 0.16 1.10 -10.57
C LEU A 101 -0.78 1.02 -11.77
N ASP A 102 -2.02 0.62 -11.53
CA ASP A 102 -3.11 0.72 -12.51
C ASP A 102 -3.70 2.14 -12.57
N SER A 103 -4.79 2.31 -13.33
CA SER A 103 -5.51 3.58 -13.47
C SER A 103 -6.18 4.08 -12.18
N SER A 104 -6.36 3.20 -11.20
CA SER A 104 -6.89 3.52 -9.87
C SER A 104 -5.78 3.81 -8.85
N ASP A 105 -4.52 3.79 -9.30
CA ASP A 105 -3.31 3.89 -8.49
C ASP A 105 -3.16 2.74 -7.48
N ASP A 106 -3.62 1.54 -7.84
CA ASP A 106 -3.43 0.31 -7.06
C ASP A 106 -2.33 -0.55 -7.70
N TRP A 107 -1.47 -1.14 -6.86
CA TRP A 107 -0.38 -1.99 -7.33
C TRP A 107 -0.93 -3.29 -7.90
N GLN A 108 -0.56 -3.58 -9.14
CA GLN A 108 -0.90 -4.79 -9.86
C GLN A 108 0.35 -5.57 -10.20
N ALA A 109 0.29 -6.89 -10.02
CA ALA A 109 1.30 -7.81 -10.54
C ALA A 109 1.31 -7.78 -12.08
N PRO A 110 2.46 -8.02 -12.72
CA PRO A 110 2.56 -8.05 -14.18
C PRO A 110 1.84 -9.25 -14.82
N ILE A 111 1.61 -10.32 -14.05
CA ILE A 111 0.84 -11.48 -14.48
C ILE A 111 -0.48 -11.50 -13.70
N THR A 112 -1.60 -11.69 -14.40
CA THR A 112 -2.93 -11.76 -13.78
C THR A 112 -2.97 -12.81 -12.66
N HIS A 113 -3.58 -12.44 -11.53
CA HIS A 113 -3.74 -13.34 -10.39
C HIS A 113 -4.43 -14.66 -10.82
N PRO A 114 -3.99 -15.82 -10.29
CA PRO A 114 -4.58 -17.12 -10.63
C PRO A 114 -6.08 -17.15 -10.37
N THR A 115 -6.83 -17.80 -11.28
CA THR A 115 -8.29 -17.95 -11.17
C THR A 115 -8.70 -19.22 -10.43
N ILE A 116 -7.80 -20.20 -10.32
CA ILE A 116 -8.01 -21.43 -9.56
C ILE A 116 -7.42 -21.23 -8.17
N THR A 117 -8.27 -20.97 -7.19
CA THR A 117 -7.87 -20.76 -5.78
C THR A 117 -8.15 -21.97 -4.89
N GLU A 118 -8.92 -22.94 -5.38
CA GLU A 118 -9.32 -24.14 -4.64
C GLU A 118 -9.56 -25.34 -5.58
N GLU A 119 -9.42 -26.54 -5.04
CA GLU A 119 -9.71 -27.83 -5.68
C GLU A 119 -10.44 -28.72 -4.65
N GLY A 120 -11.78 -28.75 -4.71
CA GLY A 120 -12.58 -29.42 -3.69
C GLY A 120 -12.50 -28.70 -2.34
N GLU A 121 -12.09 -29.40 -1.28
CA GLU A 121 -11.86 -28.81 0.05
C GLU A 121 -10.45 -28.24 0.22
N VAL A 122 -9.59 -28.37 -0.81
CA VAL A 122 -8.20 -27.93 -0.76
C VAL A 122 -8.08 -26.51 -1.30
N VAL A 123 -7.46 -25.62 -0.53
CA VAL A 123 -7.17 -24.23 -0.92
C VAL A 123 -5.73 -24.11 -1.38
N TYR A 124 -5.49 -23.32 -2.42
CA TYR A 124 -4.15 -22.90 -2.82
C TYR A 124 -3.74 -21.65 -2.03
N TYR A 125 -2.67 -21.75 -1.24
CA TYR A 125 -2.03 -20.58 -0.63
C TYR A 125 -1.11 -19.92 -1.66
N ILE A 126 -1.69 -18.98 -2.41
CA ILE A 126 -1.05 -18.30 -3.54
C ILE A 126 -0.17 -17.16 -3.04
N ASN A 127 1.03 -17.03 -3.59
CA ASN A 127 1.91 -15.89 -3.38
C ASN A 127 2.68 -15.50 -4.65
N TRP A 128 3.22 -14.29 -4.67
CA TRP A 128 4.08 -13.80 -5.74
C TRP A 128 5.55 -14.07 -5.42
N ASN A 129 6.24 -14.74 -6.35
CA ASN A 129 7.66 -15.02 -6.32
C ASN A 129 8.39 -14.13 -7.34
N GLU A 130 8.93 -13.02 -6.84
CA GLU A 130 9.69 -12.06 -7.64
C GLU A 130 10.94 -12.68 -8.29
N THR A 131 11.60 -13.63 -7.62
CA THR A 131 12.78 -14.30 -8.17
C THR A 131 12.43 -15.12 -9.41
N LYS A 132 11.29 -15.82 -9.40
CA LYS A 132 10.81 -16.57 -10.56
C LYS A 132 10.43 -15.64 -11.72
N TYR A 133 9.72 -14.55 -11.43
CA TYR A 133 9.39 -13.56 -12.45
C TYR A 133 10.64 -12.94 -13.09
N ASN A 134 11.66 -12.63 -12.28
CA ASN A 134 12.92 -12.09 -12.80
C ASN A 134 13.71 -13.10 -13.65
N ALA A 135 13.55 -14.39 -13.41
CA ALA A 135 14.17 -15.45 -14.22
C ALA A 135 13.39 -15.72 -15.52
N ASP A 136 12.05 -15.67 -15.45
CA ASP A 136 11.12 -15.87 -16.56
C ASP A 136 9.88 -15.01 -16.32
N ASN A 137 9.70 -13.95 -17.12
CA ASN A 137 8.62 -12.98 -16.97
C ASN A 137 7.23 -13.51 -17.34
N THR A 138 7.14 -14.79 -17.74
CA THR A 138 5.87 -15.52 -17.90
C THR A 138 5.48 -16.30 -16.65
N LYS A 139 6.35 -16.33 -15.63
CA LYS A 139 6.15 -16.98 -14.32
C LYS A 139 6.16 -15.95 -13.19
N GLY A 140 5.65 -16.33 -12.02
CA GLY A 140 5.71 -15.47 -10.83
C GLY A 140 4.76 -15.90 -9.74
N TRP A 141 3.56 -16.36 -10.09
CA TRP A 141 2.63 -16.93 -9.11
C TRP A 141 3.02 -18.36 -8.75
N GLU A 142 3.23 -18.62 -7.46
CA GLU A 142 3.38 -19.96 -6.90
C GLU A 142 2.33 -20.22 -5.81
N ALA A 143 2.08 -21.49 -5.52
CA ALA A 143 1.20 -21.89 -4.44
C ALA A 143 1.66 -23.18 -3.75
N ILE A 144 1.18 -23.37 -2.53
CA ILE A 144 1.16 -24.65 -1.81
C ILE A 144 -0.29 -25.01 -1.50
N LYS A 145 -0.59 -26.31 -1.37
CA LYS A 145 -1.95 -26.76 -1.04
C LYS A 145 -2.18 -26.75 0.47
N SER A 146 -3.41 -26.46 0.90
CA SER A 146 -3.78 -26.36 2.31
C SER A 146 -3.75 -27.69 3.07
N ASP A 147 -3.82 -28.82 2.35
CA ASP A 147 -3.76 -30.18 2.88
C ASP A 147 -2.34 -30.79 2.81
N ASP A 148 -1.37 -30.06 2.27
CA ASP A 148 0.03 -30.50 2.27
C ASP A 148 0.65 -30.25 3.64
N THR A 149 0.70 -31.31 4.44
CA THR A 149 1.29 -31.30 5.79
C THR A 149 2.74 -31.78 5.80
N SER A 150 3.42 -31.86 4.66
CA SER A 150 4.80 -32.30 4.61
C SER A 150 5.76 -31.22 5.13
N ASP A 151 6.92 -31.64 5.65
CA ASP A 151 7.97 -30.71 6.10
C ASP A 151 8.51 -29.84 4.95
N THR A 152 8.30 -30.26 3.70
CA THR A 152 8.71 -29.54 2.50
C THR A 152 7.56 -29.57 1.49
N PRO A 153 6.59 -28.64 1.61
CA PRO A 153 5.40 -28.65 0.78
C PRO A 153 5.72 -28.63 -0.71
N THR A 154 4.95 -29.38 -1.47
CA THR A 154 5.01 -29.37 -2.94
C THR A 154 4.59 -27.98 -3.41
N LYS A 155 5.45 -27.35 -4.19
CA LYS A 155 5.15 -26.07 -4.82
C LYS A 155 4.56 -26.26 -6.20
N TYR A 156 3.67 -25.35 -6.56
CA TYR A 156 3.01 -25.33 -7.86
C TYR A 156 3.22 -23.97 -8.51
N ASP A 157 3.62 -23.97 -9.78
CA ASP A 157 3.69 -22.79 -10.65
C ASP A 157 2.35 -22.58 -11.37
N TRP A 158 1.90 -21.34 -11.46
CA TRP A 158 0.77 -20.98 -12.31
C TRP A 158 1.23 -20.82 -13.77
N ASN A 159 0.61 -21.54 -14.70
CA ASN A 159 0.93 -21.43 -16.13
C ASN A 159 -0.05 -20.53 -16.93
N GLY A 160 -0.95 -19.82 -16.24
CA GLY A 160 -2.03 -19.03 -16.84
C GLY A 160 -3.39 -19.74 -16.90
N THR A 161 -3.41 -21.08 -16.80
CA THR A 161 -4.64 -21.89 -16.89
C THR A 161 -4.75 -22.99 -15.84
N ALA A 162 -3.63 -23.45 -15.29
CA ALA A 162 -3.58 -24.50 -14.28
C ALA A 162 -2.33 -24.36 -13.40
N TRP A 163 -2.42 -24.97 -12.21
CA TRP A 163 -1.29 -25.21 -11.32
C TRP A 163 -0.49 -26.43 -11.80
N VAL A 164 0.81 -26.24 -12.02
CA VAL A 164 1.74 -27.31 -12.43
C VAL A 164 2.74 -27.50 -11.31
N SER A 165 2.87 -28.72 -10.79
CA SER A 165 3.89 -29.02 -9.77
C SER A 165 5.28 -28.73 -10.33
N GLU A 166 6.13 -28.12 -9.52
CA GLU A 166 7.55 -27.90 -9.84
C GLU A 166 8.35 -29.20 -10.04
#